data_AF-A0A1V2IH24-F1
#
_entry.id   AF-A0A1V2IH24-F1
#
_cell.length_a   1.000
_cell.length_b   1.000
_cell.length_c   1.000
_cell.angle_alpha   90.00
_cell.angle_beta   90.00
_cell.angle_gamma   90.00
#
_symmetry.space_group_name_H-M   'P 1'
#
loop_
_entity.id
_entity.type
_entity.pdbx_description
1 polymer ?
#
loop_
_entity_poly.entity_id
_entity_poly.type
_entity_poly.pdbx_seq_one_letter_code
_entity_poly.pdbx_strand_id
1 'polypeptide(L)'
;MADERTAAVEGAHGRAGLAHEARLRLAPGADKRAPGGAVTIALCGHWEHDGPCRWPHHTSVGRPTGGDVTIRVVAVSPPSEHAEVRRLIEGALAAGALDGPTGLSHWSVLRSGPTDLTADEQGLADRLATTPRPAA
;
A
#
# COMPACT_ATOMS: atom_id res chain seq x y z
N MET A 1 17.88 -48.49 -16.69
CA MET A 1 16.54 -47.94 -16.42
C MET A 1 16.79 -46.76 -15.50
N ALA A 2 16.81 -45.55 -16.06
CA ALA A 2 17.28 -44.36 -15.37
C ALA A 2 16.17 -43.78 -14.46
N ASP A 3 16.63 -43.32 -13.29
CA ASP A 3 15.96 -42.51 -12.29
C ASP A 3 15.84 -41.06 -12.78
N GLU A 4 14.65 -40.47 -12.74
CA GLU A 4 14.46 -39.01 -12.74
C GLU A 4 13.43 -38.59 -11.69
N ARG A 5 13.99 -38.31 -10.51
CA ARG A 5 13.52 -37.39 -9.48
C ARG A 5 12.93 -36.08 -10.03
N THR A 6 11.86 -35.64 -9.35
CA THR A 6 11.59 -34.25 -8.93
C THR A 6 11.80 -33.12 -9.95
N ALA A 7 10.69 -32.60 -10.47
CA ALA A 7 10.53 -31.17 -10.69
C ALA A 7 9.11 -30.78 -10.27
N ALA A 8 8.94 -30.53 -8.97
CA ALA A 8 7.89 -29.61 -8.54
C ALA A 8 8.21 -28.29 -9.24
N VAL A 9 7.36 -27.89 -10.17
CA VAL A 9 7.44 -26.59 -10.84
C VAL A 9 7.53 -25.50 -9.76
N GLU A 10 8.71 -24.90 -9.66
CA GLU A 10 8.98 -23.77 -8.80
C GLU A 10 8.00 -22.64 -9.09
N GLY A 11 7.32 -22.18 -8.04
CA GLY A 11 6.78 -20.84 -7.94
C GLY A 11 5.62 -20.51 -8.87
N ALA A 12 4.40 -20.91 -8.49
CA ALA A 12 3.27 -20.00 -8.66
C ALA A 12 3.52 -18.79 -7.73
N HIS A 13 4.37 -17.87 -8.17
CA HIS A 13 4.69 -16.59 -7.54
C HIS A 13 3.50 -15.62 -7.68
N GLY A 14 2.34 -16.05 -7.19
CA GLY A 14 1.13 -15.26 -7.15
C GLY A 14 1.34 -14.04 -6.27
N ARG A 15 0.80 -12.90 -6.70
CA ARG A 15 0.75 -11.70 -5.85
C ARG A 15 -0.32 -11.93 -4.79
N ALA A 16 -0.03 -11.54 -3.55
CA ALA A 16 -0.96 -11.61 -2.44
C ALA A 16 -1.23 -10.22 -1.89
N GLY A 17 -2.44 -10.03 -1.38
CA GLY A 17 -2.83 -8.81 -0.67
C GLY A 17 -2.14 -8.69 0.68
N LEU A 18 -1.87 -7.45 1.08
CA LEU A 18 -1.52 -7.08 2.44
C LEU A 18 -2.33 -5.84 2.84
N ALA A 19 -2.66 -5.73 4.13
CA ALA A 19 -3.23 -4.53 4.71
C ALA A 19 -2.27 -3.87 5.70
N HIS A 20 -2.28 -2.55 5.71
CA HIS A 20 -1.56 -1.70 6.65
C HIS A 20 -2.51 -0.63 7.17
N GLU A 21 -2.60 -0.49 8.48
CA GLU A 21 -3.42 0.54 9.11
C GLU A 21 -2.55 1.57 9.79
N ALA A 22 -2.98 2.83 9.73
CA ALA A 22 -2.42 3.87 10.58
C ALA A 22 -3.50 4.79 11.13
N ARG A 23 -3.33 5.17 12.39
CA ARG A 23 -4.08 6.27 13.00
C ARG A 23 -3.18 7.49 13.05
N LEU A 24 -3.63 8.57 12.46
CA LEU A 24 -2.89 9.82 12.30
C LEU A 24 -3.64 10.95 12.99
N ARG A 25 -2.91 11.96 13.45
CA ARG A 25 -3.45 13.27 13.82
C ARG A 25 -3.13 14.27 12.72
N LEU A 26 -4.16 14.82 12.10
CA LEU A 26 -3.99 15.85 11.07
C LEU A 26 -3.77 17.22 11.74
N ALA A 27 -2.85 18.00 11.18
CA ALA A 27 -2.74 19.42 11.54
C ALA A 27 -4.03 20.17 11.13
N PRO A 28 -4.38 21.28 11.79
CA PRO A 28 -5.51 22.10 11.39
C PRO A 28 -5.42 22.52 9.91
N GLY A 29 -6.48 22.25 9.14
CA GLY A 29 -6.54 22.57 7.71
C GLY A 29 -5.80 21.61 6.78
N ALA A 30 -5.12 20.57 7.29
CA ALA A 30 -4.43 19.60 6.44
C ALA A 30 -5.41 18.78 5.58
N ASP A 31 -5.02 18.47 4.35
CA ASP A 31 -5.80 17.60 3.48
C ASP A 31 -5.76 16.16 4.01
N LYS A 32 -6.92 15.62 4.38
CA LYS A 32 -7.05 14.23 4.85
C LYS A 32 -6.59 13.17 3.83
N ARG A 33 -6.46 13.53 2.55
CA ARG A 33 -5.98 12.66 1.48
C ARG A 33 -4.46 12.66 1.35
N ALA A 34 -3.78 13.65 1.93
CA ALA A 34 -2.33 13.81 1.81
C ALA A 34 -1.52 12.58 2.29
N PRO A 35 -1.87 11.91 3.42
CA PRO A 35 -1.16 10.69 3.81
C PRO A 35 -1.25 9.57 2.76
N GLY A 36 -2.41 9.43 2.11
CA GLY A 36 -2.57 8.47 1.02
C GLY A 36 -1.75 8.82 -0.20
N GLY A 37 -1.64 10.11 -0.54
CA GLY A 37 -0.78 10.56 -1.63
C GLY A 37 0.71 10.32 -1.36
N ALA A 38 1.15 10.48 -0.10
CA ALA A 38 2.52 10.15 0.29
C ALA A 38 2.81 8.65 0.10
N VAL A 39 1.86 7.78 0.47
CA VAL A 39 1.95 6.33 0.21
C VAL A 39 2.03 6.04 -1.29
N THR A 40 1.21 6.71 -2.10
CA THR A 40 1.25 6.53 -3.56
C THR A 40 2.62 6.92 -4.13
N ILE A 41 3.19 8.05 -3.72
CA ILE A 41 4.54 8.45 -4.16
C ILE A 41 5.58 7.40 -3.73
N ALA A 42 5.52 6.90 -2.50
CA ALA A 42 6.49 5.92 -2.00
C ALA A 42 6.41 4.57 -2.72
N LEU A 43 5.21 4.11 -3.10
CA LEU A 43 5.01 2.81 -3.75
C LEU A 43 5.13 2.86 -5.27
N CYS A 44 4.74 3.97 -5.90
CA CYS A 44 4.80 4.16 -7.35
C CYS A 44 6.08 4.85 -7.81
N GLY A 45 6.83 5.50 -6.91
CA GLY A 45 7.95 6.37 -7.23
C GLY A 45 7.51 7.72 -7.83
N HIS A 46 6.81 7.68 -8.97
CA HIS A 46 6.21 8.83 -9.61
C HIS A 46 4.72 8.58 -9.89
N TRP A 47 3.92 9.65 -9.90
CA TRP A 47 2.49 9.56 -10.20
C TRP A 47 2.23 9.04 -11.61
N GLU A 48 3.16 9.30 -12.52
CA GLU A 48 3.18 8.79 -13.88
C GLU A 48 4.32 7.77 -13.99
N HIS A 49 3.96 6.50 -14.05
CA HIS A 49 4.90 5.44 -14.44
C HIS A 49 4.38 4.75 -15.70
N ASP A 50 5.29 4.40 -16.60
CA ASP A 50 4.93 3.61 -17.77
C ASP A 50 4.60 2.18 -17.35
N GLY A 51 3.50 1.66 -17.90
CA GLY A 51 2.95 0.36 -17.52
C GLY A 51 2.14 0.39 -16.21
N PRO A 52 1.68 -0.78 -15.74
CA PRO A 52 0.91 -0.97 -14.53
C PRO A 52 1.82 -0.98 -13.32
N CYS A 53 1.23 -0.56 -12.20
CA CYS A 53 1.93 -0.39 -10.96
C CYS A 53 2.60 -1.69 -10.51
N ARG A 54 3.87 -1.58 -10.08
CA ARG A 54 4.62 -2.69 -9.47
C ARG A 54 3.90 -3.24 -8.24
N TRP A 55 3.30 -2.36 -7.44
CA TRP A 55 2.49 -2.70 -6.25
C TRP A 55 1.15 -1.96 -6.26
N PRO A 56 0.15 -2.45 -7.02
CA PRO A 56 -1.19 -1.90 -7.05
C PRO A 56 -1.71 -1.80 -5.64
N HIS A 57 -2.22 -0.64 -5.31
CA HIS A 57 -2.64 -0.33 -3.96
C HIS A 57 -3.86 0.58 -3.98
N HIS A 58 -4.54 0.58 -2.86
CA HIS A 58 -5.66 1.45 -2.58
C HIS A 58 -5.53 1.96 -1.15
N THR A 59 -5.66 3.27 -0.99
CA THR A 59 -5.73 3.89 0.33
C THR A 59 -7.14 4.39 0.59
N SER A 60 -7.74 3.91 1.66
CA SER A 60 -9.01 4.42 2.18
C SER A 60 -8.77 5.28 3.42
N VAL A 61 -9.62 6.29 3.59
CA VAL A 61 -9.53 7.26 4.69
C VAL A 61 -10.86 7.23 5.45
N GLY A 62 -10.80 6.83 6.72
CA GLY A 62 -11.94 6.81 7.62
C GLY A 62 -12.48 8.21 7.91
N ARG A 63 -13.66 8.28 8.53
CA ARG A 63 -14.24 9.56 8.96
C ARG A 63 -13.38 10.18 10.07
N PRO A 64 -12.90 11.43 9.90
CA PRO A 64 -12.13 12.09 10.95
C PRO A 64 -12.93 12.27 12.23
N THR A 65 -12.29 12.07 13.38
CA THR A 65 -12.86 12.26 14.72
C THR A 65 -11.90 13.10 15.54
N GLY A 66 -12.26 14.35 15.85
CA GLY A 66 -11.41 15.25 16.66
C GLY A 66 -10.03 15.53 16.07
N GLY A 67 -9.91 15.55 14.73
CA GLY A 67 -8.63 15.74 14.03
C GLY A 67 -7.82 14.45 13.84
N ASP A 68 -8.23 13.35 14.47
CA ASP A 68 -7.64 12.03 14.21
C ASP A 68 -8.32 11.37 13.02
N VAL A 69 -7.56 10.63 12.22
CA VAL A 69 -8.05 9.85 11.09
C VAL A 69 -7.41 8.47 11.07
N THR A 70 -8.21 7.45 10.75
CA THR A 70 -7.69 6.12 10.44
C THR A 70 -7.56 6.00 8.93
N ILE A 71 -6.40 5.56 8.46
CA ILE A 71 -6.16 5.21 7.07
C ILE A 71 -5.91 3.71 6.96
N ARG A 72 -6.41 3.11 5.88
CA ARG A 72 -6.11 1.71 5.53
C ARG A 72 -5.55 1.65 4.13
N VAL A 73 -4.37 1.03 4.02
CA VAL A 73 -3.69 0.78 2.75
C VAL A 73 -3.79 -0.70 2.46
N VAL A 74 -4.42 -1.05 1.34
CA VAL A 74 -4.41 -2.40 0.77
C VAL A 74 -3.46 -2.39 -0.41
N ALA A 75 -2.46 -3.26 -0.42
CA ALA A 75 -1.50 -3.37 -1.51
C ALA A 75 -1.33 -4.82 -1.96
N VAL A 76 -0.92 -5.02 -3.20
CA VAL A 76 -0.70 -6.34 -3.79
C VAL A 76 0.75 -6.47 -4.28
N SER A 77 1.44 -7.48 -3.78
CA SER A 77 2.84 -7.77 -4.12
C SER A 77 3.15 -9.26 -3.97
N PRO A 78 4.23 -9.77 -4.58
CA PRO A 78 4.77 -11.07 -4.21
C PRO A 78 5.00 -11.16 -2.69
N PRO A 79 4.69 -12.28 -2.02
CA PRO A 79 4.89 -12.42 -0.58
C PRO A 79 6.31 -12.08 -0.10
N SER A 80 7.33 -12.34 -0.93
CA SER A 80 8.73 -11.99 -0.65
C SER A 80 8.99 -10.48 -0.59
N GLU A 81 8.12 -9.64 -1.16
CA GLU A 81 8.22 -8.18 -1.19
C GLU A 81 7.34 -7.49 -0.13
N HIS A 82 6.49 -8.24 0.61
CA HIS A 82 5.55 -7.66 1.59
C HIS A 82 6.25 -6.80 2.63
N ALA A 83 7.41 -7.25 3.12
CA ALA A 83 8.19 -6.50 4.10
C ALA A 83 8.67 -5.14 3.55
N GLU A 84 9.08 -5.10 2.28
CA GLU A 84 9.52 -3.87 1.63
C GLU A 84 8.36 -2.91 1.39
N VAL A 85 7.22 -3.42 0.92
CA VAL A 85 6.00 -2.60 0.75
C VAL A 85 5.56 -1.98 2.07
N ARG A 86 5.57 -2.75 3.16
CA ARG A 86 5.25 -2.24 4.50
C ARG A 86 6.23 -1.17 4.96
N ARG A 87 7.53 -1.39 4.79
CA ARG A 87 8.58 -0.43 5.14
C ARG A 87 8.40 0.90 4.40
N LEU A 88 8.02 0.86 3.12
CA LEU A 88 7.77 2.06 2.32
C LEU A 88 6.50 2.79 2.77
N ILE A 89 5.41 2.07 3.08
CA ILE A 89 4.19 2.66 3.65
C ILE A 89 4.50 3.34 4.98
N GLU A 90 5.18 2.65 5.89
CA GLU A 90 5.55 3.19 7.19
C GLU A 90 6.44 4.44 7.05
N GLY A 91 7.45 4.39 6.19
CA GLY A 91 8.32 5.52 5.91
C GLY A 91 7.56 6.75 5.37
N ALA A 92 6.65 6.54 4.43
CA ALA A 92 5.82 7.61 3.87
C ALA A 92 4.93 8.28 4.91
N LEU A 93 4.33 7.49 5.81
CA LEU A 93 3.48 8.00 6.88
C LEU A 93 4.30 8.67 7.98
N ALA A 94 5.46 8.13 8.32
CA ALA A 94 6.36 8.68 9.32
C ALA A 94 6.98 10.03 8.90
N ALA A 95 7.11 10.30 7.59
CA ALA A 95 7.57 11.59 7.09
C ALA A 95 6.68 12.77 7.54
N GLY A 96 5.39 12.52 7.82
CA GLY A 96 4.52 13.48 8.51
C GLY A 96 4.13 14.71 7.69
N ALA A 97 4.46 14.75 6.40
CA ALA A 97 4.11 15.84 5.53
C ALA A 97 4.05 15.42 4.06
N LEU A 98 3.23 16.12 3.28
CA LEU A 98 3.24 16.07 1.82
C LEU A 98 2.97 17.47 1.28
N ASP A 99 3.82 17.92 0.37
CA ASP A 99 3.54 19.07 -0.49
C ASP A 99 2.64 18.60 -1.65
N GLY A 100 1.35 18.91 -1.54
CA GLY A 100 0.32 18.44 -2.44
C GLY A 100 -0.34 19.56 -3.24
N PRO A 101 -1.32 19.23 -4.12
CA PRO A 101 -1.99 20.22 -4.97
C PRO A 101 -2.74 21.33 -4.20
N THR A 102 -3.05 21.09 -2.93
CA THR A 102 -3.73 22.03 -2.02
C THR A 102 -2.76 22.76 -1.09
N GLY A 103 -1.45 22.57 -1.28
CA GLY A 103 -0.38 23.06 -0.42
C GLY A 103 0.14 22.01 0.56
N LEU A 104 1.05 22.46 1.43
CA LEU A 104 1.71 21.63 2.42
C LEU A 104 0.73 21.13 3.48
N SER A 105 0.56 19.81 3.58
CA SER A 105 -0.26 19.15 4.58
C SER A 105 0.62 18.41 5.58
N HIS A 106 0.38 18.60 6.87
CA HIS A 106 1.12 17.95 7.96
C HIS A 106 0.24 17.00 8.78
N TRP A 107 0.86 15.96 9.32
CA TRP A 107 0.25 15.03 10.26
C TRP A 107 1.29 14.42 11.22
N SER A 108 0.80 13.73 12.24
CA SER A 108 1.64 12.93 13.14
C SER A 108 1.07 11.52 13.27
N VAL A 109 1.95 10.51 13.28
CA VAL A 109 1.54 9.11 13.45
C VAL A 109 1.25 8.84 14.92
N LEU A 110 0.05 8.37 15.24
CA LEU A 110 -0.32 7.93 16.58
C LEU A 110 -0.09 6.42 16.74
N ARG A 111 -0.44 5.65 15.70
CA ARG A 111 -0.26 4.20 15.58
C ARG A 111 -0.08 3.85 14.11
N SER A 112 0.75 2.86 13.80
CA SER A 112 0.86 2.31 12.44
C SER A 112 1.34 0.87 12.51
N GLY A 113 0.85 0.02 11.61
CA GLY A 113 1.35 -1.35 11.53
C GLY A 113 0.54 -2.26 10.61
N PRO A 114 1.03 -3.51 10.46
CA PRO A 114 0.32 -4.55 9.74
C PRO A 114 -1.03 -4.85 10.40
N THR A 115 -2.00 -5.17 9.56
CA THR A 115 -3.33 -5.64 9.98
C THR A 115 -3.81 -6.70 9.00
N ASP A 116 -4.83 -7.45 9.39
CA ASP A 116 -5.46 -8.42 8.52
C ASP A 116 -6.38 -7.71 7.52
N LEU A 117 -6.51 -8.32 6.33
CA LEU A 117 -7.52 -7.92 5.36
C LEU A 117 -8.89 -8.31 5.89
N THR A 118 -9.83 -7.38 5.83
CA THR A 118 -11.26 -7.69 5.92
C THR A 118 -11.74 -8.44 4.66
N ALA A 119 -12.94 -9.02 4.70
CA ALA A 119 -13.51 -9.71 3.54
C ALA A 119 -13.62 -8.81 2.29
N ASP A 120 -14.05 -7.56 2.47
CA ASP A 120 -14.15 -6.58 1.38
C ASP A 120 -12.78 -6.22 0.81
N GLU A 121 -11.78 -6.10 1.68
CA GLU A 121 -10.40 -5.81 1.27
C GLU A 121 -9.73 -6.99 0.60
N GLN A 122 -10.08 -8.22 0.97
CA GLN A 122 -9.67 -9.41 0.23
C GLN A 122 -10.21 -9.36 -1.20
N GLY A 123 -11.51 -9.06 -1.38
CA GLY A 123 -12.11 -8.89 -2.71
C GLY A 123 -11.52 -7.70 -3.49
N LEU A 124 -11.03 -6.66 -2.81
CA LEU A 124 -10.27 -5.59 -3.44
C LEU A 124 -8.87 -6.05 -3.86
N ALA A 125 -8.15 -6.76 -2.99
CA ALA A 125 -6.82 -7.30 -3.27
C ALA A 125 -6.85 -8.26 -4.47
N ASP A 126 -7.87 -9.11 -4.57
CA ASP A 126 -8.03 -10.04 -5.69
C ASP A 126 -8.21 -9.28 -7.03
N ARG A 127 -8.99 -8.20 -7.03
CA ARG A 127 -9.14 -7.32 -8.21
C ARG A 127 -7.84 -6.59 -8.57
N LEU A 128 -7.09 -6.13 -7.56
CA LEU A 128 -5.78 -5.49 -7.77
C LEU A 128 -4.74 -6.48 -8.31
N ALA A 129 -4.81 -7.76 -7.91
CA ALA A 129 -3.91 -8.81 -8.36
C ALA A 129 -4.11 -9.20 -9.83
N THR A 130 -5.33 -9.05 -10.36
CA THR A 130 -5.68 -9.36 -11.75
C THR A 130 -5.39 -8.23 -12.73
N THR A 131 -4.96 -7.06 -12.25
CA THR A 131 -4.49 -5.98 -13.14
C THR A 131 -3.22 -6.46 -13.86
N PRO A 132 -3.22 -6.61 -15.20
CA PRO A 132 -2.11 -7.23 -15.93
C PRO A 132 -0.79 -6.50 -15.67
N ARG A 133 0.33 -7.22 -15.61
CA ARG A 133 1.70 -6.69 -15.71
C ARG A 133 2.16 -6.82 -17.17
N PRO A 134 2.67 -5.79 -17.88
CA PRO A 134 3.25 -5.93 -19.20
C PRO A 134 4.55 -6.70 -19.03
N ALA A 135 4.86 -7.45 -20.08
CA ALA A 135 6.16 -8.08 -20.20
C ALA A 135 7.25 -7.01 -20.15
N ALA A 136 8.33 -7.33 -19.44
CA ALA A 136 9.55 -6.52 -19.35
C ALA A 136 10.17 -6.29 -20.73
#